data_AF-A0A8X6PV59-F1
#
_entry.id   AF-A0A8X6PV59-F1
#
_cell.length_a   1.000
_cell.length_b   1.000
_cell.length_c   1.000
_cell.angle_alpha   90.00
_cell.angle_beta   90.00
_cell.angle_gamma   90.00
#
_symmetry.space_group_name_H-M   'P 1'
#
loop_
_entity.id
_entity.type
_entity.pdbx_description
1 polymer ?
#
loop_
_entity_poly.entity_id
_entity_poly.type
_entity_poly.pdbx_seq_one_letter_code
_entity_poly.pdbx_strand_id
1 'polypeptide(L)'
;MIFRSTSLLLLALVTTISAFDDLASLLDKPLEDGKIWAVLAAGSSMWHNYRHQMVIYIEACYAGSMFENILPTYIEVYATVSAGSGGTSQACYYDTFRKTYLGDFYSVSWMEDSDKKTLTNETLHQQFNVVKKETRSSNVQEFGDMSVSQLPVSEFQGRKESEPLVVPNVPMDLVRSDDVPMEILKRRLQMVHTPEEHIEISWKINKMHRNREFLSGKVKEMVAKLITDQKFQKVILEYRFILKNFECYDKVQNHFNRECFSLPKNEYALRFMVVLVNMCETRIPSYLIIRAMNDVCTHPPTYGIV
;
A
#
# COMPACT_ATOMS: atom_id res chain seq x y z
N MET A 1 48.18 8.80 -47.48
CA MET A 1 47.02 9.60 -47.98
C MET A 1 45.90 8.61 -48.29
N ILE A 2 44.85 8.54 -47.45
CA ILE A 2 43.51 9.16 -47.67
C ILE A 2 42.82 8.50 -48.90
N PHE A 3 41.65 7.83 -48.89
CA PHE A 3 40.51 7.69 -47.96
C PHE A 3 39.64 6.45 -48.35
N ARG A 4 38.87 5.94 -47.37
CA ARG A 4 37.60 5.16 -47.32
C ARG A 4 36.88 4.74 -48.62
N SER A 5 36.26 3.53 -48.64
CA SER A 5 34.78 3.32 -48.70
C SER A 5 34.32 1.84 -48.75
N THR A 6 33.42 1.46 -47.83
CA THR A 6 32.21 0.60 -47.95
C THR A 6 32.20 -0.73 -48.74
N SER A 7 31.95 -1.84 -48.04
CA SER A 7 30.78 -2.73 -48.24
C SER A 7 30.95 -4.07 -47.51
N LEU A 8 30.22 -4.28 -46.41
CA LEU A 8 29.70 -5.59 -45.97
C LEU A 8 28.83 -5.34 -44.73
N LEU A 9 27.58 -4.96 -44.98
CA LEU A 9 26.54 -4.83 -43.96
C LEU A 9 25.28 -5.46 -44.54
N LEU A 10 25.22 -6.79 -44.42
CA LEU A 10 24.02 -7.59 -44.69
C LEU A 10 24.27 -8.95 -44.06
N LEU A 11 23.75 -9.14 -42.84
CA LEU A 11 23.38 -10.40 -42.17
C LEU A 11 23.54 -10.25 -40.65
N ALA A 12 22.57 -9.59 -40.01
CA ALA A 12 22.18 -9.84 -38.61
C ALA A 12 21.01 -8.90 -38.24
N LEU A 13 19.81 -9.12 -38.81
CA LEU A 13 18.63 -8.35 -38.42
C LEU A 13 17.32 -9.15 -38.50
N VAL A 14 17.37 -10.46 -38.23
CA VAL A 14 16.17 -11.33 -38.31
C VAL A 14 15.86 -12.09 -37.02
N THR A 15 16.63 -11.96 -35.93
CA THR A 15 16.38 -12.75 -34.70
C THR A 15 15.79 -11.98 -33.51
N THR A 16 15.33 -10.73 -33.67
CA THR A 16 14.78 -9.95 -32.54
C THR A 16 13.28 -9.65 -32.63
N ILE A 17 12.58 -10.09 -33.68
CA ILE A 17 11.14 -9.78 -33.84
C ILE A 17 10.26 -10.83 -33.16
N SER A 18 10.64 -12.12 -33.17
CA SER A 18 9.79 -13.18 -32.59
C SER A 18 9.66 -13.10 -31.07
N ALA A 19 10.63 -12.51 -30.36
CA ALA A 19 10.54 -12.32 -28.91
C ALA A 19 9.61 -11.16 -28.50
N PHE A 20 9.35 -10.21 -29.40
CA PHE A 20 8.49 -9.06 -29.13
C PHE A 20 7.02 -9.37 -29.41
N ASP A 21 6.72 -10.16 -30.45
CA ASP A 21 5.34 -10.58 -30.76
C ASP A 21 4.77 -11.51 -29.66
N ASP A 22 5.61 -12.39 -29.10
CA ASP A 22 5.21 -13.23 -27.95
C ASP A 22 4.91 -12.39 -26.69
N LEU A 23 5.68 -11.33 -26.44
CA LEU A 23 5.47 -10.44 -25.29
C LEU A 23 4.21 -9.58 -25.43
N ALA A 24 3.92 -9.10 -26.64
CA ALA A 24 2.70 -8.36 -26.95
C ALA A 24 1.46 -9.25 -26.77
N SER A 25 1.54 -10.53 -27.16
CA SER A 25 0.45 -11.51 -26.96
C SER A 25 0.21 -11.87 -25.49
N LEU A 26 1.22 -11.68 -24.62
CA LEU A 26 1.12 -11.90 -23.18
C LEU A 26 0.44 -10.72 -22.47
N LEU A 27 0.61 -9.50 -23.00
CA LEU A 27 0.06 -8.26 -22.45
C LEU A 27 -1.41 -8.03 -22.84
N ASP A 28 -1.90 -8.69 -23.89
CA ASP A 28 -3.25 -8.46 -24.45
C ASP A 28 -4.30 -9.49 -23.99
N LYS A 29 -3.95 -10.38 -23.06
CA LYS A 29 -4.92 -11.31 -22.45
C LYS A 29 -5.73 -10.57 -21.37
N PRO A 30 -7.08 -10.67 -21.37
CA PRO A 30 -7.89 -10.15 -20.28
C PRO A 30 -7.43 -10.81 -18.97
N LEU A 31 -7.18 -10.00 -17.94
CA LEU A 31 -6.77 -10.44 -16.60
C LEU A 31 -7.89 -11.27 -15.96
N GLU A 32 -7.96 -12.55 -16.29
CA GLU A 32 -8.61 -13.55 -15.44
C GLU A 32 -7.75 -13.79 -14.21
N ASP A 33 -8.30 -13.56 -13.02
CA ASP A 33 -7.98 -14.10 -11.66
C ASP A 33 -6.51 -14.54 -11.36
N GLY A 34 -5.53 -13.89 -11.99
CA GLY A 34 -4.12 -14.20 -11.86
C GLY A 34 -3.50 -13.46 -10.69
N LYS A 35 -2.80 -14.17 -9.81
CA LYS A 35 -1.99 -13.55 -8.75
C LYS A 35 -0.88 -12.72 -9.38
N ILE A 36 -0.90 -11.42 -9.14
CA ILE A 36 0.19 -10.51 -9.52
C ILE A 36 1.29 -10.67 -8.48
N TRP A 37 2.40 -11.28 -8.89
CA TRP A 37 3.62 -11.32 -8.09
C TRP A 37 4.49 -10.14 -8.45
N ALA A 38 4.84 -9.31 -7.46
CA ALA A 38 5.93 -8.36 -7.58
C ALA A 38 7.23 -9.08 -7.18
N VAL A 39 8.10 -9.36 -8.16
CA VAL A 39 9.46 -9.86 -7.89
C VAL A 39 10.39 -8.66 -7.85
N LEU A 40 10.90 -8.34 -6.66
CA LEU A 40 11.97 -7.35 -6.50
C LEU A 40 13.30 -8.07 -6.71
N ALA A 41 13.88 -7.91 -7.90
CA ALA A 41 15.21 -8.43 -8.23
C ALA A 41 16.21 -7.27 -8.27
N ALA A 42 17.24 -7.33 -7.43
CA ALA A 42 18.42 -6.48 -7.55
C ALA A 42 19.56 -7.28 -8.21
N GLY A 43 20.15 -6.74 -9.28
CA GLY A 43 21.27 -7.35 -10.00
C GLY A 43 22.13 -6.29 -10.69
N SER A 44 23.40 -6.61 -10.96
CA SER A 44 24.35 -5.72 -11.64
C SER A 44 25.18 -6.50 -12.67
N SER A 45 25.71 -5.84 -13.69
CA SER A 45 26.42 -6.48 -14.80
C SER A 45 27.93 -6.70 -14.56
N MET A 46 28.52 -6.22 -13.46
CA MET A 46 29.98 -6.24 -13.24
C MET A 46 30.40 -6.68 -11.82
N TRP A 47 31.40 -7.58 -11.77
CA TRP A 47 31.81 -8.34 -10.58
C TRP A 47 32.73 -7.59 -9.58
N HIS A 48 33.43 -6.53 -10.00
CA HIS A 48 34.58 -6.01 -9.23
C HIS A 48 34.27 -4.93 -8.18
N ASN A 49 33.03 -4.42 -8.09
CA ASN A 49 32.58 -3.47 -7.06
C ASN A 49 31.16 -3.81 -6.55
N TYR A 50 30.94 -5.10 -6.31
CA TYR A 50 29.64 -5.71 -6.08
C TYR A 50 29.07 -5.36 -4.68
N ARG A 51 28.07 -4.46 -4.63
CA ARG A 51 27.16 -4.31 -3.48
C ARG A 51 25.73 -4.30 -4.01
N HIS A 52 24.90 -5.23 -3.54
CA HIS A 52 23.51 -5.34 -3.95
C HIS A 52 22.60 -4.75 -2.89
N GLN A 53 22.78 -3.46 -2.67
CA GLN A 53 22.02 -2.75 -1.66
C GLN A 53 20.69 -2.31 -2.26
N MET A 54 19.60 -2.64 -1.58
CA MET A 54 18.25 -2.22 -1.96
C MET A 54 17.65 -1.41 -0.83
N VAL A 55 17.00 -0.31 -1.18
CA VAL A 55 16.26 0.54 -0.25
C VAL A 55 14.80 0.58 -0.67
N ILE A 56 13.89 0.26 0.24
CA ILE A 56 12.45 0.19 -0.03
C ILE A 56 11.72 1.17 0.88
N TYR A 57 10.99 2.11 0.28
CA TYR A 57 10.11 3.03 1.00
C TYR A 57 8.66 2.60 0.71
N ILE A 58 7.90 2.27 1.75
CA ILE A 58 6.48 1.88 1.59
C ILE A 58 5.57 2.89 2.27
N GLU A 59 4.74 3.54 1.46
CA GLU A 59 3.57 4.28 1.91
C GLU A 59 2.32 3.40 1.80
N ALA A 60 1.88 2.84 2.93
CA ALA A 60 0.61 2.13 2.99
C ALA A 60 0.13 1.99 4.45
N CYS A 61 -1.19 1.81 4.60
CA CYS A 61 -1.75 1.32 5.85
C CYS A 61 -1.19 -0.07 6.17
N TYR A 62 -0.84 -0.32 7.43
CA TYR A 62 -0.29 -1.58 7.91
C TYR A 62 1.03 -2.00 7.22
N ALA A 63 1.76 -1.06 6.62
CA ALA A 63 2.96 -1.36 5.81
C ALA A 63 4.03 -2.17 6.56
N GLY A 64 4.15 -2.02 7.88
CA GLY A 64 5.05 -2.84 8.70
C GLY A 64 4.80 -4.36 8.58
N SER A 65 3.56 -4.77 8.32
CA SER A 65 3.19 -6.18 8.13
C SER A 65 3.80 -6.81 6.88
N MET A 66 4.30 -6.00 5.94
CA MET A 66 4.99 -6.48 4.74
C MET A 66 6.40 -6.99 5.03
N PHE A 67 6.99 -6.59 6.16
CA PHE A 67 8.39 -6.88 6.49
C PHE A 67 8.57 -7.56 7.84
N GLU A 68 7.65 -7.38 8.78
CA GLU A 68 7.71 -7.97 10.11
C GLU A 68 7.78 -9.50 10.03
N ASN A 69 8.90 -10.07 10.52
CA ASN A 69 9.24 -11.50 10.42
C ASN A 69 9.34 -12.07 8.98
N ILE A 70 9.44 -11.20 7.98
CA ILE A 70 9.57 -11.58 6.56
C ILE A 70 10.93 -11.17 6.03
N LEU A 71 11.36 -9.92 6.26
CA LEU A 71 12.60 -9.38 5.70
C LEU A 71 13.81 -9.77 6.55
N PRO A 72 14.75 -10.58 6.02
CA PRO A 72 15.98 -10.93 6.73
C PRO A 72 16.92 -9.73 6.86
N THR A 73 17.74 -9.73 7.91
CA THR A 73 18.67 -8.62 8.21
C THR A 73 20.06 -8.75 7.56
N TYR A 74 20.28 -9.78 6.74
CA TYR A 74 21.61 -10.15 6.20
C TYR A 74 21.66 -10.19 4.67
N ILE A 75 20.67 -9.63 3.99
CA ILE A 75 20.56 -9.66 2.51
C ILE A 75 20.76 -8.29 1.87
N GLU A 76 21.38 -7.33 2.59
CA GLU A 76 21.66 -5.97 2.09
C GLU A 76 20.42 -5.17 1.64
N VAL A 77 19.24 -5.52 2.16
CA VAL A 77 17.99 -4.79 1.93
C VAL A 77 17.61 -4.01 3.17
N TYR A 78 17.37 -2.70 3.01
CA TYR A 78 16.81 -1.83 4.04
C TYR A 78 15.43 -1.36 3.62
N ALA A 79 14.49 -1.33 4.55
CA ALA A 79 13.15 -0.82 4.29
C ALA A 79 12.69 0.15 5.38
N THR A 80 11.95 1.18 4.99
CA THR A 80 11.22 2.09 5.89
C THR A 80 9.76 2.16 5.46
N VAL A 81 8.87 2.19 6.45
CA VAL A 81 7.42 2.12 6.23
C VAL A 81 6.69 3.26 6.90
N SER A 82 5.63 3.76 6.25
CA SER A 82 4.84 4.87 6.76
C SER A 82 4.05 4.55 8.02
N ALA A 83 3.66 3.29 8.20
CA ALA A 83 2.93 2.82 9.37
C ALA A 83 3.37 1.42 9.80
N GLY A 84 3.42 1.18 11.11
CA GLY A 84 3.67 -0.16 11.63
C GLY A 84 2.51 -1.13 11.35
N SER A 85 2.68 -2.41 11.70
CA SER A 85 1.75 -3.51 11.34
C SER A 85 0.31 -3.34 11.85
N GLY A 86 0.07 -2.46 12.83
CA GLY A 86 -1.27 -2.12 13.32
C GLY A 86 -1.72 -0.68 13.03
N GLY A 87 -0.89 0.10 12.36
CA GLY A 87 -1.10 1.52 12.09
C GLY A 87 -1.73 1.81 10.73
N THR A 88 -2.31 2.98 10.60
CA THR A 88 -2.73 3.55 9.30
C THR A 88 -1.71 4.59 8.86
N SER A 89 -1.56 4.76 7.55
CA SER A 89 -0.97 5.96 6.98
C SER A 89 -1.97 7.14 7.03
N GLN A 90 -1.48 8.33 6.70
CA GLN A 90 -2.28 9.56 6.69
C GLN A 90 -2.07 10.31 5.38
N ALA A 91 -3.16 10.84 4.83
CA ALA A 91 -3.13 11.83 3.76
C ALA A 91 -2.87 13.23 4.32
N CYS A 92 -2.35 14.11 3.46
CA CYS A 92 -2.07 15.51 3.76
C CYS A 92 -2.36 16.43 2.56
N TYR A 93 -2.34 17.74 2.82
CA TYR A 93 -2.54 18.81 1.84
C TYR A 93 -3.89 18.74 1.14
N TYR A 94 -4.96 19.13 1.85
CA TYR A 94 -6.27 19.23 1.22
C TYR A 94 -6.33 20.46 0.31
N ASP A 95 -6.54 20.23 -0.98
CA ASP A 95 -6.68 21.28 -1.97
C ASP A 95 -8.17 21.60 -2.18
N THR A 96 -8.57 22.82 -1.83
CA THR A 96 -9.97 23.26 -1.93
C THR A 96 -10.45 23.42 -3.37
N PHE A 97 -9.57 23.72 -4.31
CA PHE A 97 -9.88 23.88 -5.73
C PHE A 97 -10.11 22.50 -6.39
N ARG A 98 -9.21 21.54 -6.14
CA ARG A 98 -9.25 20.16 -6.64
C ARG A 98 -10.18 19.26 -5.83
N LYS A 99 -10.58 19.71 -4.63
CA LYS A 99 -11.47 18.99 -3.70
C LYS A 99 -10.96 17.60 -3.32
N THR A 100 -9.64 17.49 -3.10
CA THR A 100 -8.96 16.23 -2.74
C THR A 100 -7.66 16.51 -1.98
N TYR A 101 -7.10 15.47 -1.37
CA TYR A 101 -5.75 15.47 -0.80
C TYR A 101 -4.70 15.31 -1.88
N LEU A 102 -3.56 16.01 -1.76
CA LEU A 102 -2.51 16.03 -2.77
C LEU A 102 -1.33 15.10 -2.45
N GLY A 103 -1.21 14.64 -1.21
CA GLY A 103 -0.11 13.75 -0.83
C GLY A 103 -0.45 12.89 0.38
N ASP A 104 0.49 12.01 0.70
CA ASP A 104 0.51 11.22 1.91
C ASP A 104 1.63 11.71 2.82
N PHE A 105 1.37 11.78 4.13
CA PHE A 105 2.19 12.52 5.06
C PHE A 105 3.61 11.95 5.17
N TYR A 106 3.76 10.63 5.25
CA TYR A 106 5.09 10.02 5.27
C TYR A 106 5.82 10.27 3.94
N SER A 107 5.11 10.11 2.83
CA SER A 107 5.67 10.32 1.49
C SER A 107 6.19 11.74 1.30
N VAL A 108 5.35 12.73 1.60
CA VAL A 108 5.71 14.14 1.56
C VAL A 108 6.86 14.45 2.51
N SER A 109 6.84 13.95 3.74
CA SER A 109 7.90 14.19 4.72
C SER A 109 9.29 13.78 4.20
N TRP A 110 9.44 12.57 3.64
CA TRP A 110 10.74 12.14 3.14
C TRP A 110 11.13 12.84 1.82
N MET A 111 10.17 13.10 0.94
CA MET A 111 10.45 13.79 -0.33
C MET A 111 10.87 15.25 -0.10
N GLU A 112 10.16 15.96 0.77
CA GLU A 112 10.49 17.36 1.08
C GLU A 112 11.78 17.49 1.89
N ASP A 113 12.10 16.52 2.75
CA ASP A 113 13.40 16.45 3.41
C ASP A 113 14.51 16.29 2.36
N SER A 114 14.38 15.33 1.44
CA SER A 114 15.31 15.18 0.32
C SER A 114 15.43 16.42 -0.57
N ASP A 115 14.37 17.22 -0.70
CA ASP A 115 14.41 18.48 -1.45
C ASP A 115 15.13 19.63 -0.73
N LYS A 116 15.06 19.65 0.61
CA LYS A 116 15.69 20.67 1.49
C LYS A 116 17.14 20.36 1.85
N LYS A 117 17.63 19.14 1.57
CA LYS A 117 18.91 18.65 2.09
C LYS A 117 19.92 18.39 0.98
N THR A 118 21.20 18.46 1.35
CA THR A 118 22.29 17.94 0.53
C THR A 118 22.41 16.44 0.81
N LEU A 119 21.91 15.62 -0.12
CA LEU A 119 21.77 14.16 0.05
C LEU A 119 23.07 13.40 0.30
N THR A 120 24.23 13.99 -0.02
CA THR A 120 25.55 13.40 0.28
C THR A 120 25.93 13.49 1.75
N ASN A 121 25.30 14.41 2.49
CA ASN A 121 25.61 14.70 3.89
C ASN A 121 24.59 14.09 4.87
N GLU A 122 23.52 13.49 4.34
CA GLU A 122 22.45 12.88 5.11
C GLU A 122 22.44 11.36 4.87
N THR A 123 22.40 10.58 5.93
CA THR A 123 22.23 9.13 5.85
C THR A 123 20.75 8.75 5.81
N LEU A 124 20.44 7.57 5.27
CA LEU A 124 19.07 7.02 5.31
C LEU A 124 18.50 6.95 6.73
N HIS A 125 19.33 6.61 7.72
CA HIS A 125 18.92 6.57 9.13
C HIS A 125 18.63 7.97 9.70
N GLN A 126 19.37 9.00 9.26
CA GLN A 126 19.07 10.39 9.64
C GLN A 126 17.73 10.84 9.05
N GLN A 127 17.52 10.60 7.75
CA GLN A 127 16.23 10.87 7.09
C GLN A 127 15.09 10.12 7.78
N PHE A 128 15.26 8.83 8.09
CA PHE A 128 14.28 8.05 8.85
C PHE A 128 13.91 8.69 10.18
N ASN A 129 14.90 9.16 10.95
CA ASN A 129 14.65 9.81 12.23
C ASN A 129 13.91 11.15 12.09
N VAL A 130 14.19 11.92 11.03
CA VAL A 130 13.45 13.14 10.68
C VAL A 130 11.99 12.78 10.38
N VAL A 131 11.77 11.88 9.43
CA VAL A 131 10.43 11.46 9.00
C VAL A 131 9.63 10.87 10.16
N LYS A 132 10.21 9.97 10.95
CA LYS A 132 9.58 9.38 12.15
C LYS A 132 9.19 10.44 13.19
N LYS A 133 9.98 11.50 13.32
CA LYS A 133 9.70 12.61 14.24
C LYS A 133 8.55 13.49 13.75
N GLU A 134 8.36 13.62 12.43
CA GLU A 134 7.27 14.37 11.82
C GLU A 134 5.97 13.56 11.82
N THR A 135 6.03 12.30 11.37
CA THR A 135 4.88 11.41 11.20
C THR A 135 4.66 10.50 12.41
N ARG A 136 4.69 11.06 13.61
CA ARG A 136 4.63 10.29 14.88
C ARG A 136 3.37 9.44 15.03
N SER A 137 2.25 9.89 14.47
CA SER A 137 0.93 9.29 14.63
C SER A 137 0.77 7.93 13.95
N SER A 138 1.54 7.65 12.89
CA SER A 138 1.43 6.39 12.14
C SER A 138 2.41 5.31 12.62
N ASN A 139 3.37 5.66 13.50
CA ASN A 139 4.44 4.79 13.99
C ASN A 139 5.32 4.24 12.85
N VAL A 140 6.12 5.11 12.23
CA VAL A 140 7.12 4.75 11.21
C VAL A 140 8.14 3.76 11.76
N GLN A 141 8.43 2.72 10.98
CA GLN A 141 9.36 1.65 11.34
C GLN A 141 10.39 1.41 10.24
N GLU A 142 11.54 0.88 10.63
CA GLU A 142 12.62 0.43 9.73
C GLU A 142 12.82 -1.09 9.88
N PHE A 143 13.19 -1.76 8.79
CA PHE A 143 13.38 -3.21 8.70
C PHE A 143 14.61 -3.56 7.86
N GLY A 144 15.08 -4.80 8.00
CA GLY A 144 16.18 -5.35 7.21
C GLY A 144 17.56 -5.01 7.77
N ASP A 145 18.52 -4.78 6.88
CA ASP A 145 19.92 -4.56 7.21
C ASP A 145 20.20 -3.09 7.57
N MET A 146 20.34 -2.80 8.86
CA MET A 146 20.63 -1.45 9.37
C MET A 146 22.02 -0.93 8.98
N SER A 147 22.93 -1.77 8.48
CA SER A 147 24.21 -1.28 7.96
C SER A 147 24.01 -0.46 6.68
N VAL A 148 22.98 -0.79 5.89
CA VAL A 148 22.59 -0.03 4.68
C VAL A 148 22.03 1.34 5.08
N SER A 149 21.33 1.46 6.21
CA SER A 149 20.76 2.74 6.67
C SER A 149 21.82 3.79 7.04
N GLN A 150 23.07 3.37 7.23
CA GLN A 150 24.20 4.29 7.48
C GLN A 150 24.76 4.93 6.21
N LEU A 151 24.31 4.50 5.03
CA LEU A 151 24.77 5.05 3.76
C LEU A 151 24.09 6.39 3.45
N PRO A 152 24.76 7.27 2.70
CA PRO A 152 24.17 8.53 2.26
C PRO A 152 22.92 8.30 1.39
N VAL A 153 21.92 9.16 1.55
CA VAL A 153 20.69 9.14 0.74
C VAL A 153 21.03 9.26 -0.76
N SER A 154 22.10 10.00 -1.10
CA SER A 154 22.55 10.20 -2.48
C SER A 154 22.94 8.92 -3.23
N GLU A 155 23.27 7.84 -2.52
CA GLU A 155 23.61 6.55 -3.15
C GLU A 155 22.36 5.85 -3.73
N PHE A 156 21.16 6.24 -3.29
CA PHE A 156 19.88 5.64 -3.72
C PHE A 156 18.97 6.62 -4.46
N GLN A 157 18.98 7.91 -4.06
CA GLN A 157 18.12 8.94 -4.67
C GLN A 157 18.88 9.84 -5.66
N GLY A 158 20.14 9.53 -5.93
CA GLY A 158 21.00 10.27 -6.86
C GLY A 158 21.78 11.40 -6.21
N ARG A 159 22.83 11.84 -6.88
CA ARG A 159 23.68 12.95 -6.44
C ARG A 159 23.07 14.25 -6.96
N LYS A 160 22.41 15.00 -6.08
CA LYS A 160 21.84 16.31 -6.38
C LYS A 160 22.91 17.40 -6.14
N GLU A 161 23.52 17.92 -7.20
CA GLU A 161 24.30 19.17 -7.17
C GLU A 161 23.39 20.38 -7.46
N SER A 162 22.26 20.49 -6.76
CA SER A 162 21.40 21.68 -6.87
C SER A 162 21.14 22.26 -5.49
N GLU A 163 20.97 23.58 -5.43
CA GLU A 163 20.67 24.27 -4.18
C GLU A 163 19.40 23.69 -3.51
N PRO A 164 19.40 23.56 -2.18
CA PRO A 164 18.21 23.18 -1.41
C PRO A 164 16.98 24.02 -1.78
N LEU A 165 15.84 23.35 -1.97
CA LEU A 165 14.58 24.04 -2.23
C LEU A 165 13.97 24.56 -0.93
N VAL A 166 13.44 25.78 -0.98
CA VAL A 166 12.62 26.34 0.11
C VAL A 166 11.19 25.86 -0.07
N VAL A 167 10.74 24.99 0.83
CA VAL A 167 9.36 24.51 0.82
C VAL A 167 8.47 25.45 1.63
N PRO A 168 7.32 25.90 1.09
CA PRO A 168 6.41 26.78 1.80
C PRO A 168 5.76 26.09 3.00
N ASN A 169 5.57 26.82 4.09
CA ASN A 169 4.83 26.32 5.24
C ASN A 169 3.32 26.41 4.97
N VAL A 170 2.68 25.27 4.73
CA VAL A 170 1.25 25.17 4.44
C VAL A 170 0.55 24.26 5.46
N PRO A 171 -0.76 24.44 5.71
CA PRO A 171 -1.51 23.52 6.56
C PRO A 171 -1.44 22.08 6.05
N MET A 172 -1.15 21.14 6.94
CA MET A 172 -0.99 19.72 6.56
C MET A 172 -2.32 19.01 6.33
N ASP A 173 -3.43 19.48 6.93
CA ASP A 173 -4.76 18.85 6.84
C ASP A 173 -4.76 17.33 7.11
N LEU A 174 -4.00 16.85 8.09
CA LEU A 174 -3.78 15.41 8.30
C LEU A 174 -5.07 14.63 8.52
N VAL A 175 -5.28 13.58 7.72
CA VAL A 175 -6.43 12.67 7.81
C VAL A 175 -5.97 11.24 7.62
N ARG A 176 -6.54 10.29 8.35
CA ARG A 176 -6.23 8.87 8.16
C ARG A 176 -6.66 8.43 6.75
N SER A 177 -5.83 7.65 6.05
CA SER A 177 -6.14 7.25 4.68
C SER A 177 -7.49 6.54 4.54
N ASP A 178 -7.95 5.81 5.57
CA ASP A 178 -9.26 5.15 5.60
C ASP A 178 -10.48 6.09 5.80
N ASP A 179 -10.25 7.35 6.16
CA ASP A 179 -11.29 8.36 6.37
C ASP A 179 -11.29 9.47 5.30
N VAL A 180 -10.32 9.46 4.37
CA VAL A 180 -10.20 10.46 3.30
C VAL A 180 -11.50 10.64 2.49
N PRO A 181 -12.15 9.58 1.97
CA PRO A 181 -13.37 9.75 1.17
C PRO A 181 -14.52 10.43 1.95
N MET A 182 -14.66 10.08 3.23
CA MET A 182 -15.66 10.66 4.12
C MET A 182 -15.34 12.12 4.43
N GLU A 183 -14.07 12.41 4.71
CA GLU A 183 -13.63 13.77 5.04
C GLU A 183 -13.76 14.72 3.85
N ILE A 184 -13.48 14.25 2.62
CA ILE A 184 -13.75 15.02 1.40
C ILE A 184 -15.23 15.42 1.33
N LEU A 185 -16.16 14.49 1.58
CA LEU A 185 -17.59 14.81 1.54
C LEU A 185 -17.99 15.80 2.64
N LYS A 186 -17.46 15.64 3.85
CA LYS A 186 -17.73 16.57 4.96
C LYS A 186 -17.24 17.99 4.65
N ARG A 187 -16.01 18.12 4.14
CA ARG A 187 -15.44 19.41 3.72
C ARG A 187 -16.25 20.03 2.60
N ARG A 188 -16.66 19.24 1.61
CA ARG A 188 -17.54 19.71 0.54
C ARG A 188 -18.88 20.20 1.09
N LEU A 189 -19.51 19.46 2.01
CA LEU A 189 -20.79 19.84 2.61
C LEU A 189 -20.73 21.23 3.28
N GLN A 190 -19.61 21.54 3.95
CA GLN A 190 -19.39 22.84 4.60
C GLN A 190 -19.23 24.01 3.61
N MET A 191 -18.83 23.73 2.37
CA MET A 191 -18.62 24.73 1.31
C MET A 191 -19.83 24.89 0.37
N VAL A 192 -20.91 24.14 0.60
CA VAL A 192 -22.10 24.20 -0.25
C VAL A 192 -22.86 25.51 -0.04
N HIS A 193 -23.34 26.09 -1.15
CA HIS A 193 -24.20 27.26 -1.14
C HIS A 193 -25.65 26.99 -1.56
N THR A 194 -25.93 25.86 -2.22
CA THR A 194 -27.27 25.53 -2.74
C THR A 194 -27.94 24.41 -1.93
N PRO A 195 -29.26 24.51 -1.65
CA PRO A 195 -29.99 23.44 -0.97
C PRO A 195 -29.90 22.08 -1.68
N GLU A 196 -29.88 22.08 -3.01
CA GLU A 196 -29.84 20.86 -3.82
C GLU A 196 -28.53 20.09 -3.63
N GLU A 197 -27.38 20.78 -3.71
CA GLU A 197 -26.07 20.14 -3.49
C GLU A 197 -25.93 19.68 -2.04
N HIS A 198 -26.52 20.41 -1.08
CA HIS A 198 -26.48 20.04 0.33
C HIS A 198 -27.22 18.73 0.57
N ILE A 199 -28.41 18.57 -0.03
CA ILE A 199 -29.19 17.32 0.03
C ILE A 199 -28.40 16.19 -0.63
N GLU A 200 -27.81 16.42 -1.80
CA GLU A 200 -27.04 15.40 -2.54
C GLU A 200 -25.84 14.89 -1.73
N ILE A 201 -25.02 15.79 -1.18
CA ILE A 201 -23.84 15.41 -0.40
C ILE A 201 -24.25 14.75 0.91
N SER A 202 -25.28 15.26 1.59
CA SER A 202 -25.82 14.63 2.81
C SER A 202 -26.30 13.21 2.54
N TRP A 203 -26.95 12.97 1.39
CA TRP A 203 -27.36 11.62 0.99
C TRP A 203 -26.14 10.71 0.74
N LYS A 204 -25.09 11.21 0.07
CA LYS A 204 -23.84 10.44 -0.14
C LYS A 204 -23.18 10.05 1.17
N ILE A 205 -23.09 10.97 2.13
CA ILE A 205 -22.54 10.71 3.47
C ILE A 205 -23.36 9.62 4.18
N ASN A 206 -24.69 9.77 4.21
CA ASN A 206 -25.58 8.79 4.84
C ASN A 206 -25.50 7.41 4.16
N LYS A 207 -25.41 7.37 2.83
CA LYS A 207 -25.21 6.12 2.08
C LYS A 207 -23.88 5.47 2.45
N MET A 208 -22.80 6.23 2.53
CA MET A 208 -21.48 5.71 2.92
C MET A 208 -21.50 5.15 4.35
N HIS A 209 -22.12 5.85 5.29
CA HIS A 209 -22.31 5.33 6.65
C HIS A 209 -23.06 4.00 6.69
N ARG A 210 -24.21 3.90 6.03
CA ARG A 210 -25.00 2.66 5.96
C ARG A 210 -24.22 1.52 5.31
N ASN A 211 -23.47 1.81 4.27
CA ASN A 211 -22.64 0.82 3.58
C ASN A 211 -21.49 0.31 4.48
N ARG A 212 -20.82 1.20 5.22
CA ARG A 212 -19.78 0.84 6.21
C ARG A 212 -20.37 -0.01 7.35
N GLU A 213 -21.54 0.37 7.85
CA GLU A 213 -22.27 -0.40 8.88
C GLU A 213 -22.68 -1.79 8.37
N PHE A 214 -23.19 -1.88 7.14
CA PHE A 214 -23.57 -3.14 6.52
C PHE A 214 -22.38 -4.10 6.45
N LEU A 215 -21.24 -3.64 5.92
CA LEU A 215 -20.04 -4.47 5.83
C LEU A 215 -19.53 -4.88 7.21
N SER A 216 -19.42 -3.93 8.15
CA SER A 216 -19.00 -4.21 9.53
C SER A 216 -19.92 -5.23 10.21
N GLY A 217 -21.24 -5.10 10.01
CA GLY A 217 -22.24 -6.03 10.49
C GLY A 217 -22.05 -7.43 9.92
N LYS A 218 -21.78 -7.55 8.61
CA LYS A 218 -21.54 -8.84 7.95
C LYS A 218 -20.28 -9.53 8.46
N VAL A 219 -19.18 -8.80 8.66
CA VAL A 219 -17.96 -9.39 9.25
C VAL A 219 -18.20 -9.85 10.69
N LYS A 220 -18.93 -9.08 11.51
CA LYS A 220 -19.31 -9.51 12.87
C LYS A 220 -20.20 -10.75 12.85
N GLU A 221 -21.15 -10.83 11.92
CA GLU A 221 -22.03 -11.99 11.75
C GLU A 221 -21.22 -13.26 11.39
N MET A 222 -20.20 -13.15 10.52
CA MET A 222 -19.29 -14.27 10.21
C MET A 222 -18.56 -14.78 11.45
N VAL A 223 -18.00 -13.87 12.25
CA VAL A 223 -17.30 -14.23 13.49
C VAL A 223 -18.25 -14.92 14.47
N ALA A 224 -19.47 -14.39 14.63
CA ALA A 224 -20.49 -14.97 15.52
C ALA A 224 -20.98 -16.35 15.06
N LYS A 225 -20.99 -16.63 13.75
CA LYS A 225 -21.30 -17.97 13.23
C LYS A 225 -20.24 -19.01 13.57
N LEU A 226 -18.96 -18.61 13.59
CA LEU A 226 -17.84 -19.51 13.85
C LEU A 226 -17.60 -19.75 15.34
N ILE A 227 -17.88 -18.74 16.17
CA ILE A 227 -17.45 -18.70 17.56
C ILE A 227 -18.63 -18.29 18.44
N THR A 228 -19.00 -19.14 19.40
CA THR A 228 -20.05 -18.84 20.38
C THR A 228 -19.54 -17.99 21.55
N ASP A 229 -18.28 -18.15 21.95
CA ASP A 229 -17.69 -17.41 23.07
C ASP A 229 -17.43 -15.93 22.73
N GLN A 230 -18.12 -15.02 23.42
CA GLN A 230 -18.04 -13.57 23.15
C GLN A 230 -16.65 -12.99 23.40
N LYS A 231 -15.88 -13.52 24.36
CA LYS A 231 -14.52 -13.04 24.61
C LYS A 231 -13.61 -13.40 23.43
N PHE A 232 -13.78 -14.59 22.88
CA PHE A 232 -13.03 -15.05 21.73
C PHE A 232 -13.46 -14.36 20.43
N GLN A 233 -14.75 -14.04 20.25
CA GLN A 233 -15.19 -13.17 19.15
C GLN A 233 -14.48 -11.82 19.21
N LYS A 234 -14.36 -11.21 20.39
CA LYS A 234 -13.65 -9.94 20.58
C LYS A 234 -12.17 -10.05 20.19
N VAL A 235 -11.51 -11.16 20.55
CA VAL A 235 -10.13 -11.43 20.12
C VAL A 235 -10.03 -11.46 18.59
N ILE A 236 -10.92 -12.16 17.90
CA ILE A 236 -10.91 -12.22 16.43
C ILE A 236 -11.17 -10.85 15.79
N LEU A 237 -12.06 -10.04 16.35
CA LEU A 237 -12.43 -8.74 15.80
C LEU A 237 -11.40 -7.64 16.06
N GLU A 238 -10.71 -7.66 17.21
CA GLU A 238 -9.91 -6.53 17.68
C GLU A 238 -8.40 -6.80 17.76
N TYR A 239 -8.00 -8.07 17.96
CA TYR A 239 -6.59 -8.39 18.07
C TYR A 239 -5.88 -8.27 16.71
N ARG A 240 -4.55 -8.26 16.73
CA ARG A 240 -3.74 -8.26 15.50
C ARG A 240 -2.70 -9.37 15.58
N PHE A 241 -3.04 -10.54 15.07
CA PHE A 241 -2.06 -11.60 14.92
C PHE A 241 -1.14 -11.32 13.74
N ILE A 242 0.11 -11.75 13.87
CA ILE A 242 1.07 -11.76 12.77
C ILE A 242 0.70 -12.92 11.84
N LEU A 243 0.55 -12.63 10.55
CA LEU A 243 0.23 -13.63 9.54
C LEU A 243 1.38 -14.64 9.42
N LYS A 244 1.09 -15.91 9.69
CA LYS A 244 2.00 -17.05 9.52
C LYS A 244 1.40 -18.10 8.60
N ASN A 245 0.08 -18.26 8.64
CA ASN A 245 -0.66 -19.22 7.84
C ASN A 245 -1.13 -18.59 6.51
N PHE A 246 -0.17 -18.33 5.63
CA PHE A 246 -0.44 -17.75 4.31
C PHE A 246 -1.37 -18.62 3.45
N GLU A 247 -1.32 -19.95 3.59
CA GLU A 247 -2.21 -20.86 2.85
C GLU A 247 -3.68 -20.70 3.26
N CYS A 248 -3.95 -20.59 4.57
CA CYS A 248 -5.30 -20.31 5.03
C CYS A 248 -5.76 -18.93 4.59
N TYR A 249 -4.92 -17.92 4.81
CA TYR A 249 -5.28 -16.53 4.54
C TYR A 249 -5.58 -16.30 3.06
N ASP A 250 -4.75 -16.84 2.16
CA ASP A 250 -4.96 -16.75 0.72
C ASP A 250 -6.29 -17.37 0.28
N LYS A 251 -6.65 -18.57 0.78
CA LYS A 251 -7.95 -19.19 0.47
C LYS A 251 -9.12 -18.35 0.97
N VAL A 252 -9.04 -17.87 2.20
CA VAL A 252 -10.12 -17.14 2.88
C VAL A 252 -10.30 -15.75 2.28
N GLN A 253 -9.22 -15.02 2.02
CA GLN A 253 -9.26 -13.68 1.42
C GLN A 253 -9.75 -13.74 -0.02
N ASN A 254 -9.32 -14.73 -0.82
CA ASN A 254 -9.80 -14.88 -2.19
C ASN A 254 -11.31 -15.18 -2.23
N HIS A 255 -11.78 -16.06 -1.34
CA HIS A 255 -13.20 -16.34 -1.20
C HIS A 255 -13.99 -15.10 -0.78
N PHE A 256 -13.49 -14.35 0.20
CA PHE A 256 -14.12 -13.10 0.64
C PHE A 256 -14.19 -12.05 -0.49
N ASN A 257 -13.11 -11.91 -1.26
CA ASN A 257 -13.05 -10.98 -2.39
C ASN A 257 -14.09 -11.31 -3.47
N ARG A 258 -14.29 -12.60 -3.76
CA ARG A 258 -15.18 -13.06 -4.84
C ARG A 258 -16.64 -13.12 -4.42
N GLU A 259 -16.92 -13.71 -3.25
CA GLU A 259 -18.28 -14.08 -2.84
C GLU A 259 -18.90 -13.11 -1.82
N CYS A 260 -18.10 -12.23 -1.20
CA CYS A 260 -18.60 -11.24 -0.23
C CYS A 260 -18.41 -9.82 -0.75
N PHE A 261 -17.22 -9.27 -0.61
CA PHE A 261 -16.92 -7.88 -0.92
C PHE A 261 -15.67 -7.82 -1.79
N SER A 262 -15.86 -7.45 -3.06
CA SER A 262 -14.75 -7.20 -3.98
C SER A 262 -13.84 -6.13 -3.41
N LEU A 263 -12.63 -6.52 -2.99
CA LEU A 263 -11.66 -5.65 -2.34
C LEU A 263 -11.23 -4.48 -3.24
N PRO A 264 -10.97 -4.68 -4.55
CA PRO A 264 -10.63 -3.57 -5.44
C PRO A 264 -11.76 -2.55 -5.63
N LYS A 265 -13.01 -2.94 -5.34
CA LYS A 265 -14.19 -2.06 -5.50
C LYS A 265 -14.72 -1.53 -4.16
N ASN A 266 -14.11 -1.92 -3.03
CA ASN A 266 -14.58 -1.59 -1.69
C ASN A 266 -13.37 -1.33 -0.77
N GLU A 267 -12.82 -0.14 -0.82
CA GLU A 267 -11.64 0.25 -0.04
C GLU A 267 -11.82 0.02 1.47
N TYR A 268 -13.01 0.32 2.01
CA TYR A 268 -13.31 0.11 3.43
C TYR A 268 -13.24 -1.37 3.85
N ALA A 269 -13.47 -2.30 2.91
CA ALA A 269 -13.39 -3.73 3.17
C ALA A 269 -11.98 -4.17 3.59
N LEU A 270 -10.94 -3.47 3.13
CA LEU A 270 -9.55 -3.77 3.44
C LEU A 270 -9.25 -3.70 4.95
N ARG A 271 -10.02 -2.92 5.72
CA ARG A 271 -9.88 -2.83 7.19
C ARG A 271 -10.16 -4.15 7.89
N PHE A 272 -10.93 -5.05 7.26
CA PHE A 272 -11.33 -6.32 7.85
C PHE A 272 -10.42 -7.48 7.44
N MET A 273 -9.39 -7.23 6.63
CA MET A 273 -8.41 -8.25 6.28
C MET A 273 -7.70 -8.81 7.50
N VAL A 274 -7.47 -7.98 8.52
CA VAL A 274 -6.89 -8.43 9.80
C VAL A 274 -7.79 -9.43 10.54
N VAL A 275 -9.12 -9.32 10.40
CA VAL A 275 -10.06 -10.27 11.01
C VAL A 275 -9.91 -11.65 10.36
N LEU A 276 -9.71 -11.68 9.03
CA LEU A 276 -9.47 -12.93 8.31
C LEU A 276 -8.12 -13.55 8.69
N VAL A 277 -7.08 -12.73 8.88
CA VAL A 277 -5.80 -13.20 9.46
C VAL A 277 -6.05 -13.81 10.84
N ASN A 278 -6.77 -13.13 11.71
CA ASN A 278 -7.04 -13.62 13.07
C ASN A 278 -7.79 -14.95 13.08
N MET A 279 -8.76 -15.16 12.17
CA MET A 279 -9.43 -16.46 12.03
C MET A 279 -8.46 -17.57 11.60
N CYS A 280 -7.54 -17.27 10.69
CA CYS A 280 -6.54 -18.24 10.22
C CYS A 280 -5.47 -18.57 11.26
N GLU A 281 -5.08 -17.60 12.10
CA GLU A 281 -4.07 -17.79 13.15
C GLU A 281 -4.64 -18.44 14.43
N THR A 282 -5.96 -18.54 14.55
CA THR A 282 -6.64 -19.15 15.71
C THR A 282 -7.04 -20.62 15.51
N ARG A 283 -6.39 -21.31 14.56
CA ARG A 283 -6.61 -22.73 14.21
C ARG A 283 -8.03 -23.06 13.73
N ILE A 284 -8.79 -22.07 13.29
CA ILE A 284 -10.08 -22.32 12.62
C ILE A 284 -9.77 -22.84 11.21
N PRO A 285 -10.24 -24.04 10.83
CA PRO A 285 -10.04 -24.56 9.48
C PRO A 285 -10.63 -23.63 8.42
N SER A 286 -9.89 -23.39 7.33
CA SER A 286 -10.31 -22.48 6.25
C SER A 286 -11.68 -22.84 5.66
N TYR A 287 -12.02 -24.13 5.55
CA TYR A 287 -13.32 -24.57 5.03
C TYR A 287 -14.50 -24.15 5.91
N LEU A 288 -14.31 -24.03 7.23
CA LEU A 288 -15.36 -23.52 8.13
C LEU A 288 -15.53 -22.02 7.95
N ILE A 289 -14.43 -21.28 7.81
CA ILE A 289 -14.45 -19.83 7.55
C ILE A 289 -15.21 -19.56 6.24
N ILE A 290 -14.86 -20.28 5.17
CA ILE A 290 -15.51 -20.19 3.86
C ILE A 290 -17.00 -20.54 3.94
N ARG A 291 -17.37 -21.58 4.70
CA ARG A 291 -18.79 -21.91 4.91
C ARG A 291 -19.55 -20.78 5.61
N ALA A 292 -18.97 -20.21 6.66
CA ALA A 292 -19.57 -19.07 7.35
C ALA A 292 -19.73 -17.84 6.44
N MET A 293 -18.77 -17.59 5.52
CA MET A 293 -18.89 -16.55 4.49
C MET A 293 -20.08 -16.82 3.58
N ASN A 294 -20.23 -18.04 3.05
CA ASN A 294 -21.36 -18.40 2.17
C ASN A 294 -22.72 -18.22 2.85
N ASP A 295 -22.81 -18.54 4.14
CA ASP A 295 -24.06 -18.41 4.89
C ASP A 295 -24.42 -16.95 5.23
N VAL A 296 -23.44 -16.03 5.19
CA VAL A 296 -23.60 -14.62 5.62
C VAL A 296 -23.69 -13.67 4.43
N CYS A 297 -22.90 -13.92 3.39
CA CYS A 297 -22.79 -13.12 2.17
C CYS A 297 -23.83 -13.49 1.11
N THR A 298 -25.10 -13.57 1.50
CA THR A 298 -26.23 -13.89 0.61
C THR A 298 -26.80 -12.66 -0.10
N HIS A 299 -26.07 -11.55 -0.10
CA HIS A 299 -26.50 -10.26 -0.63
C HIS A 299 -26.07 -10.08 -2.09
N PRO A 300 -26.73 -9.20 -2.86
CA PRO A 300 -26.24 -8.83 -4.17
C PRO A 300 -24.87 -8.13 -4.09
N PRO A 301 -24.08 -8.12 -5.19
CA PRO A 301 -22.78 -7.47 -5.20
C PRO A 301 -22.88 -6.00 -4.77
N THR A 302 -22.15 -5.66 -3.71
CA THR A 302 -22.08 -4.29 -3.18
C THR A 302 -20.72 -3.70 -3.54
N TYR A 303 -20.74 -2.50 -4.10
CA TYR A 303 -19.56 -1.79 -4.60
C TYR A 303 -19.51 -0.37 -4.07
N GLY A 304 -18.32 0.22 -4.06
CA GLY A 304 -18.11 1.61 -3.65
C GLY A 304 -18.31 1.83 -2.16
N ILE A 305 -18.04 0.82 -1.32
CA ILE A 305 -17.92 1.01 0.12
C ILE A 305 -16.54 1.61 0.38
N VAL A 306 -16.48 2.93 0.33
CA VAL A 306 -15.35 3.76 0.71
C VAL A 306 -15.42 4.15 2.19
#